data_AF-A0A1G8TS51-F1
#
_entry.id   AF-A0A1G8TS51-F1
#
_cell.length_a   1.000
_cell.length_b   1.000
_cell.length_c   1.000
_cell.angle_alpha   90.00
_cell.angle_beta   90.00
_cell.angle_gamma   90.00
#
_symmetry.space_group_name_H-M   'P 1'
#
loop_
_entity.id
_entity.type
_entity.pdbx_description
1 polymer ?
#
loop_
_entity_poly.entity_id
_entity_poly.type
_entity_poly.pdbx_seq_one_letter_code
_entity_poly.pdbx_strand_id
1 'polypeptide(L)'
;MLKKLGTWIGTIAGVALGSFMYAIEKIFGLSVYTLLLNVDFIPGLRHAMGNPALEWLLHLIVSWVIGILFVYVLHHWNKQTSPFRYVLSGILSLGAASTYVPLTILAIQPTPSITDKEAVSYWLIGHGIYAYVLVWSYDLLLGKKHSSYFGLAPA
;
A
#
# COMPACT_ATOMS: atom_id res chain seq x y z
N MET A 1 -19.07 3.10 7.80
CA MET A 1 -17.95 3.68 8.60
C MET A 1 -16.59 3.02 8.33
N LEU A 2 -16.48 1.69 8.42
CA LEU A 2 -15.20 0.97 8.23
C LEU A 2 -14.61 1.13 6.84
N LYS A 3 -15.44 1.05 5.78
CA LYS A 3 -14.98 1.25 4.39
C LYS A 3 -14.29 2.61 4.18
N LYS A 4 -14.90 3.69 4.67
CA LYS A 4 -14.32 5.05 4.61
C LYS A 4 -12.99 5.14 5.35
N LEU A 5 -12.90 4.56 6.55
CA LEU A 5 -11.67 4.52 7.33
C LEU A 5 -10.57 3.74 6.58
N GLY A 6 -10.88 2.54 6.08
CA GLY A 6 -9.95 1.71 5.32
C GLY A 6 -9.48 2.38 4.03
N THR A 7 -10.35 3.13 3.34
CA THR A 7 -9.98 3.90 2.14
C THR A 7 -8.96 4.99 2.46
N TRP A 8 -9.15 5.72 3.56
CA TRP A 8 -8.18 6.74 4.00
C TRP A 8 -6.84 6.13 4.41
N ILE A 9 -6.87 5.04 5.17
CA ILE A 9 -5.67 4.29 5.57
C ILE A 9 -4.91 3.80 4.34
N GLY A 10 -5.62 3.17 3.39
CA GLY A 10 -5.04 2.71 2.12
C GLY A 10 -4.49 3.86 1.28
N THR A 11 -5.13 5.02 1.27
CA THR A 11 -4.61 6.21 0.58
C THR A 11 -3.29 6.66 1.21
N ILE A 12 -3.23 6.82 2.53
CA ILE A 12 -2.03 7.29 3.23
C ILE A 12 -0.87 6.30 3.04
N ALA A 13 -1.12 5.00 3.23
CA ALA A 13 -0.10 3.97 3.05
C ALA A 13 0.35 3.84 1.58
N GLY A 14 -0.59 3.88 0.64
CA GLY A 14 -0.30 3.78 -0.80
C GLY A 14 0.51 4.97 -1.31
N VAL A 15 0.17 6.20 -0.88
CA VAL A 15 0.95 7.41 -1.19
C VAL A 15 2.37 7.31 -0.62
N ALA A 16 2.52 6.83 0.62
CA ALA A 16 3.84 6.66 1.24
C ALA A 16 4.71 5.66 0.46
N LEU A 17 4.15 4.50 0.10
CA LEU A 17 4.83 3.48 -0.71
C LEU A 17 5.21 4.02 -2.09
N GLY A 18 4.26 4.61 -2.81
CA GLY A 18 4.48 5.15 -4.15
C GLY A 18 5.52 6.26 -4.17
N SER A 19 5.47 7.17 -3.20
CA SER A 19 6.46 8.26 -3.07
C SER A 19 7.86 7.72 -2.77
N PHE A 20 7.97 6.70 -1.93
CA PHE A 20 9.23 6.04 -1.63
C PHE A 20 9.81 5.38 -2.89
N MET A 21 9.04 4.56 -3.60
CA MET A 21 9.51 3.91 -4.83
C MET A 21 9.90 4.93 -5.90
N TYR A 22 9.12 6.00 -6.05
CA TYR A 22 9.44 7.08 -6.97
C TYR A 22 10.80 7.72 -6.64
N ALA A 23 11.06 8.00 -5.37
CA ALA A 23 12.35 8.55 -4.95
C ALA A 23 13.50 7.58 -5.24
N ILE A 24 13.34 6.29 -4.96
CA ILE A 24 14.36 5.27 -5.27
C ILE A 24 14.64 5.22 -6.77
N GLU A 25 13.61 5.21 -7.61
CA GLU A 25 13.79 5.20 -9.06
C GLU A 25 14.52 6.46 -9.57
N LYS A 26 14.20 7.64 -9.02
CA LYS A 26 14.87 8.89 -9.42
C LYS A 26 16.32 9.00 -8.94
N ILE A 27 16.65 8.43 -7.79
CA ILE A 27 18.00 8.51 -7.21
C ILE A 27 18.92 7.43 -7.78
N PHE A 28 18.44 6.19 -7.88
CA PHE A 28 19.26 5.02 -8.22
C PHE A 28 19.04 4.52 -9.66
N GLY A 29 18.03 5.02 -10.38
CA GLY A 29 17.70 4.55 -11.73
C GLY A 29 17.07 3.15 -11.77
N LEU A 30 16.70 2.59 -10.62
CA LEU A 30 16.04 1.30 -10.52
C LEU A 30 14.55 1.47 -10.84
N SER A 31 14.05 0.80 -11.88
CA SER A 31 12.65 0.91 -12.36
C SER A 31 11.58 0.30 -11.42
N VAL A 32 11.77 0.41 -10.10
CA VAL A 32 10.87 -0.15 -9.07
C VAL A 32 9.54 0.60 -8.96
N TYR A 33 9.51 1.89 -9.26
CA TYR A 33 8.26 2.67 -9.30
C TYR A 33 7.48 2.36 -10.58
N THR A 34 8.17 2.25 -11.70
CA THR A 34 7.62 1.79 -12.97
C THR A 34 7.01 0.39 -12.80
N LEU A 35 7.71 -0.53 -12.15
CA LEU A 35 7.19 -1.86 -11.82
C LEU A 35 5.95 -1.79 -10.90
N LEU A 36 5.97 -0.94 -9.87
CA LEU A 36 4.85 -0.76 -8.93
C LEU A 36 3.55 -0.35 -9.65
N LEU A 37 3.67 0.55 -10.62
CA LEU A 37 2.53 1.07 -11.37
C LEU A 37 2.17 0.21 -12.59
N ASN A 38 2.93 -0.85 -12.86
CA ASN A 38 2.76 -1.59 -14.10
C ASN A 38 1.39 -2.31 -14.14
N VAL A 39 0.63 -2.05 -15.19
CA VAL A 39 -0.66 -2.69 -15.51
C VAL A 39 -0.71 -3.19 -16.96
N ASP A 40 0.42 -3.17 -17.68
CA ASP A 40 0.52 -3.48 -19.12
C ASP A 40 0.09 -4.92 -19.48
N PHE A 41 0.22 -5.83 -18.51
CA PHE A 41 -0.13 -7.24 -18.62
C PHE A 41 -1.64 -7.50 -18.48
N ILE A 42 -2.44 -6.54 -17.96
CA ILE A 42 -3.87 -6.74 -17.74
C ILE A 42 -4.63 -6.48 -19.05
N PRO A 43 -5.28 -7.51 -19.65
CA PRO A 43 -6.10 -7.31 -20.84
C PRO A 43 -7.23 -6.32 -20.55
N GLY A 44 -7.39 -5.31 -21.41
CA GLY A 44 -8.40 -4.26 -21.26
C GLY A 44 -7.92 -3.01 -20.51
N LEU A 45 -6.84 -3.05 -19.73
CA LEU A 45 -6.25 -1.87 -19.08
C LEU A 45 -5.06 -1.27 -19.83
N ARG A 46 -4.67 -1.83 -20.98
CA ARG A 46 -3.58 -1.29 -21.81
C ARG A 46 -3.79 0.16 -22.25
N HIS A 47 -5.04 0.62 -22.36
CA HIS A 47 -5.33 2.02 -22.67
C HIS A 47 -4.88 2.99 -21.55
N ALA A 48 -4.62 2.47 -20.34
CA ALA A 48 -4.09 3.25 -19.23
C ALA A 48 -2.58 3.48 -19.35
N MET A 49 -1.89 2.68 -20.16
CA MET A 49 -0.45 2.81 -20.36
C MET A 49 -0.10 4.19 -20.90
N GLY A 50 0.84 4.86 -20.24
CA GLY A 50 1.28 6.20 -20.61
C GLY A 50 0.37 7.32 -20.09
N ASN A 51 -0.64 7.00 -19.27
CA ASN A 51 -1.37 7.96 -18.46
C ASN A 51 -0.98 7.80 -16.98
N PRO A 52 -0.02 8.60 -16.48
CA PRO A 52 0.49 8.44 -15.12
C PRO A 52 -0.60 8.57 -14.04
N ALA A 53 -1.61 9.41 -14.27
CA ALA A 53 -2.69 9.60 -13.31
C ALA A 53 -3.57 8.35 -13.19
N LEU A 54 -3.83 7.67 -14.31
CA LEU A 54 -4.66 6.47 -14.33
C LEU A 54 -3.90 5.25 -13.76
N GLU A 55 -2.63 5.07 -14.11
CA GLU A 55 -1.76 4.04 -13.54
C GLU A 55 -1.68 4.18 -12.01
N TRP A 56 -1.46 5.41 -11.53
CA TRP A 56 -1.40 5.70 -10.11
C TRP A 56 -2.75 5.49 -9.40
N LEU A 57 -3.87 5.85 -10.04
CA LEU A 57 -5.21 5.59 -9.51
C LEU A 57 -5.50 4.09 -9.38
N LEU A 58 -5.17 3.28 -10.39
CA LEU A 58 -5.34 1.83 -10.35
C LEU A 58 -4.56 1.22 -9.19
N HIS A 59 -3.32 1.67 -8.98
CA HIS A 59 -2.52 1.22 -7.84
C HIS A 59 -3.10 1.65 -6.50
N LEU A 60 -3.61 2.88 -6.39
CA LEU A 60 -4.33 3.33 -5.19
C LEU A 60 -5.57 2.50 -4.90
N ILE A 61 -6.32 2.07 -5.91
CA ILE A 61 -7.50 1.21 -5.73
C ILE A 61 -7.09 -0.11 -5.06
N VAL A 62 -5.98 -0.72 -5.48
CA VAL A 62 -5.43 -1.92 -4.81
C VAL A 62 -5.13 -1.62 -3.34
N SER A 63 -4.49 -0.49 -3.06
CA SER A 63 -4.19 -0.07 -1.69
C SER A 63 -5.46 0.20 -0.86
N TRP A 64 -6.54 0.72 -1.45
CA TRP A 64 -7.81 0.89 -0.78
C TRP A 64 -8.45 -0.44 -0.41
N VAL A 65 -8.40 -1.43 -1.32
CA VAL A 65 -8.91 -2.78 -1.04
C VAL A 65 -8.17 -3.38 0.14
N ILE A 66 -6.83 -3.27 0.17
CA ILE A 66 -6.01 -3.75 1.29
C ILE A 66 -6.37 -3.01 2.59
N GLY A 67 -6.47 -1.68 2.56
CA GLY A 67 -6.83 -0.88 3.74
C GLY A 67 -8.23 -1.19 4.29
N ILE A 68 -9.21 -1.42 3.41
CA ILE A 68 -10.57 -1.85 3.79
C ILE A 68 -10.53 -3.24 4.43
N LEU A 69 -9.81 -4.19 3.80
CA LEU A 69 -9.68 -5.55 4.31
C LEU A 69 -9.00 -5.56 5.69
N PHE A 70 -7.92 -4.80 5.85
CA PHE A 70 -7.22 -4.63 7.12
C PHE A 70 -8.16 -4.15 8.24
N VAL A 71 -8.88 -3.05 8.02
CA VAL A 71 -9.83 -2.51 9.01
C VAL A 71 -10.96 -3.51 9.30
N TYR A 72 -11.49 -4.16 8.27
CA TYR A 72 -12.58 -5.11 8.40
C TYR A 72 -12.19 -6.30 9.27
N VAL A 73 -11.05 -6.94 9.00
CA VAL A 73 -10.57 -8.11 9.76
C VAL A 73 -10.33 -7.74 11.22
N LEU A 74 -9.72 -6.58 11.51
CA LEU A 74 -9.49 -6.15 12.88
C LEU A 74 -10.76 -5.95 13.68
N HIS A 75 -11.79 -5.38 13.07
CA HIS A 75 -13.08 -5.18 13.74
C HIS A 75 -13.86 -6.47 13.87
N HIS A 76 -13.85 -7.30 12.83
CA HIS A 76 -14.56 -8.58 12.82
C HIS A 76 -14.02 -9.55 13.88
N TRP A 77 -12.71 -9.54 14.15
CA TRP A 77 -12.09 -10.40 15.17
C TRP A 77 -11.83 -9.71 16.52
N ASN A 78 -12.34 -8.49 16.69
CA ASN A 78 -12.15 -7.67 17.89
C ASN A 78 -10.67 -7.52 18.31
N LYS A 79 -9.78 -7.24 17.34
CA LYS A 79 -8.32 -7.11 17.49
C LYS A 79 -7.83 -5.67 17.30
N GLN A 80 -8.69 -4.69 17.48
CA GLN A 80 -8.44 -3.27 17.19
C GLN A 80 -7.29 -2.68 18.00
N THR A 81 -6.94 -3.23 19.16
CA THR A 81 -5.79 -2.79 20.00
C THR A 81 -4.70 -3.85 20.11
N SER A 82 -4.87 -5.00 19.46
CA SER A 82 -3.97 -6.15 19.58
C SER A 82 -2.67 -5.96 18.79
N PRO A 83 -1.54 -6.55 19.23
CA PRO A 83 -0.34 -6.68 18.41
C PRO A 83 -0.58 -7.41 17.08
N PHE A 84 -1.66 -8.19 16.98
CA PHE A 84 -2.11 -8.85 15.75
C PHE A 84 -2.21 -7.90 14.54
N ARG A 85 -2.42 -6.59 14.77
CA ARG A 85 -2.44 -5.56 13.71
C ARG A 85 -1.15 -5.53 12.89
N TYR A 86 0.01 -5.66 13.55
CA TYR A 86 1.30 -5.67 12.87
C TYR A 86 1.51 -6.96 12.06
N VAL A 87 1.04 -8.09 12.60
CA VAL A 87 1.09 -9.38 11.89
C VAL A 87 0.19 -9.32 10.65
N LEU A 88 -1.04 -8.83 10.80
CA LEU A 88 -1.98 -8.69 9.69
C LEU A 88 -1.48 -7.73 8.62
N SER A 89 -0.97 -6.55 8.99
CA SER A 89 -0.43 -5.60 8.01
C SER A 89 0.80 -6.18 7.31
N GLY A 90 1.67 -6.90 8.04
CA GLY A 90 2.80 -7.61 7.48
C GLY A 90 2.38 -8.67 6.47
N ILE A 91 1.41 -9.52 6.79
CA ILE A 91 0.90 -10.55 5.87
C ILE A 91 0.30 -9.92 4.60
N LEU A 92 -0.55 -8.90 4.75
CA LEU A 92 -1.17 -8.21 3.62
C LEU A 92 -0.11 -7.54 2.74
N SER A 93 0.87 -6.89 3.35
CA SER A 93 1.96 -6.22 2.64
C SER A 93 2.89 -7.22 1.96
N LEU A 94 3.22 -8.35 2.59
CA LEU A 94 4.00 -9.43 1.97
C LEU A 94 3.24 -10.08 0.81
N GLY A 95 1.92 -10.23 0.94
CA GLY A 95 1.06 -10.66 -0.17
C GLY A 95 1.18 -9.72 -1.36
N ALA A 96 1.09 -8.41 -1.13
CA ALA A 96 1.32 -7.41 -2.18
C ALA A 96 2.77 -7.45 -2.70
N ALA A 97 3.77 -7.54 -1.82
CA ALA A 97 5.19 -7.55 -2.21
C ALA A 97 5.55 -8.78 -3.05
N SER A 98 4.89 -9.91 -2.82
CA SER A 98 5.08 -11.14 -3.60
C SER A 98 4.75 -10.96 -5.09
N THR A 99 4.02 -9.89 -5.45
CA THR A 99 3.74 -9.56 -6.85
C THR A 99 4.96 -9.11 -7.64
N TYR A 100 6.11 -8.84 -7.01
CA TYR A 100 7.35 -8.48 -7.71
C TYR A 100 7.68 -9.47 -8.84
N VAL A 101 7.70 -10.78 -8.53
CA VAL A 101 8.05 -11.82 -9.50
C VAL A 101 7.03 -11.90 -10.65
N PRO A 102 5.71 -12.06 -10.41
CA PRO A 102 4.76 -12.12 -11.51
C PRO A 102 4.69 -10.80 -12.29
N LEU A 103 4.81 -9.63 -11.66
CA LEU A 103 4.83 -8.35 -12.36
C LEU A 103 6.05 -8.25 -13.30
N THR A 104 7.25 -8.62 -12.84
CA THR A 104 8.45 -8.60 -13.68
C THR A 104 8.37 -9.61 -14.83
N ILE A 105 7.83 -10.81 -14.61
CA ILE A 105 7.72 -11.83 -15.67
C ILE A 105 6.69 -11.42 -16.74
N LEU A 106 5.59 -10.79 -16.32
CA LEU A 106 4.50 -10.41 -17.21
C LEU A 106 4.68 -9.04 -17.85
N ALA A 107 5.62 -8.23 -17.35
CA ALA A 107 5.88 -6.89 -17.85
C ALA A 107 6.26 -6.90 -19.34
N ILE A 108 5.64 -5.98 -20.07
CA ILE A 108 5.98 -5.64 -21.45
C ILE A 108 6.98 -4.48 -21.45
N GLN A 109 6.83 -3.53 -20.52
CA GLN A 109 7.77 -2.44 -20.30
C GLN A 109 9.05 -2.90 -19.59
N PRO A 110 10.17 -2.16 -19.75
CA PRO A 110 11.38 -2.43 -18.99
C PRO A 110 11.14 -2.34 -17.47
N THR A 111 11.44 -3.41 -16.75
CA THR A 111 11.38 -3.51 -15.29
C THR A 111 12.69 -4.07 -14.74
N PRO A 112 12.99 -3.93 -13.44
CA PRO A 112 14.14 -4.57 -12.84
C PRO A 112 14.09 -6.10 -13.01
N SER A 113 15.25 -6.74 -13.14
CA SER A 113 15.35 -8.20 -13.24
C SER A 113 14.88 -8.86 -11.94
N ILE A 114 14.28 -10.06 -12.04
CA ILE A 114 13.93 -10.87 -10.85
C ILE A 114 15.13 -11.19 -9.95
N THR A 115 16.35 -11.13 -10.50
CA THR A 115 17.62 -11.39 -9.79
C THR A 115 18.32 -10.12 -9.32
N ASP A 116 17.75 -8.94 -9.58
CA ASP A 116 18.30 -7.66 -9.13
C ASP A 116 18.09 -7.51 -7.63
N LYS A 117 19.14 -7.84 -6.87
CA LYS A 117 19.12 -7.82 -5.40
C LYS A 117 18.85 -6.42 -4.84
N GLU A 118 19.30 -5.38 -5.53
CA GLU A 118 19.12 -4.00 -5.06
C GLU A 118 17.66 -3.58 -5.23
N ALA A 119 17.08 -3.82 -6.41
CA ALA A 119 15.67 -3.56 -6.68
C ALA A 119 14.75 -4.38 -5.77
N VAL A 120 15.02 -5.67 -5.57
CA VAL A 120 14.27 -6.53 -4.63
C VAL A 120 14.35 -5.99 -3.21
N SER A 121 15.53 -5.53 -2.78
CA SER A 121 15.71 -4.99 -1.42
C SER A 121 14.88 -3.73 -1.21
N TYR A 122 14.95 -2.77 -2.14
CA TYR A 122 14.13 -1.56 -2.05
C TYR A 122 12.64 -1.85 -2.17
N TRP A 123 12.25 -2.81 -3.01
CA TRP A 123 10.87 -3.27 -3.11
C TRP A 123 10.33 -3.75 -1.75
N LEU A 124 11.10 -4.62 -1.06
CA LEU A 124 10.74 -5.12 0.26
C LEU A 124 10.76 -4.03 1.34
N ILE A 125 11.74 -3.12 1.32
CA ILE A 125 11.80 -1.98 2.25
C ILE A 125 10.55 -1.11 2.11
N GLY A 126 10.17 -0.76 0.88
CA GLY A 126 8.96 0.04 0.64
C GLY A 126 7.71 -0.67 1.14
N HIS A 127 7.60 -1.99 0.95
CA HIS A 127 6.48 -2.76 1.51
C HIS A 127 6.53 -2.87 3.05
N GLY A 128 7.72 -2.86 3.66
CA GLY A 128 7.88 -2.68 5.10
C GLY A 128 7.33 -1.33 5.58
N ILE A 129 7.65 -0.24 4.86
CA ILE A 129 7.10 1.10 5.12
C ILE A 129 5.58 1.07 4.98
N TYR A 130 5.04 0.47 3.91
CA TYR A 130 3.61 0.33 3.69
C TYR A 130 2.90 -0.37 4.88
N ALA A 131 3.44 -1.50 5.34
CA ALA A 131 2.90 -2.27 6.46
C ALA A 131 2.88 -1.46 7.77
N TYR A 132 3.94 -0.68 8.02
CA TYR A 132 4.03 0.21 9.17
C TYR A 132 3.01 1.35 9.08
N VAL A 133 2.95 2.04 7.93
CA VAL A 133 2.06 3.19 7.72
C VAL A 133 0.58 2.76 7.79
N LEU A 134 0.25 1.54 7.39
CA LEU A 134 -1.08 0.94 7.58
C LEU A 134 -1.52 0.96 9.06
N VAL A 135 -0.65 0.48 9.96
CA VAL A 135 -0.95 0.44 11.40
C VAL A 135 -0.92 1.84 12.00
N TRP A 136 0.11 2.62 11.68
CA TRP A 136 0.27 3.98 12.18
C TRP A 136 -0.93 4.88 11.81
N SER A 137 -1.38 4.85 10.56
CA SER A 137 -2.52 5.66 10.12
C SER A 137 -3.84 5.17 10.70
N TYR A 138 -4.00 3.87 10.96
CA TYR A 138 -5.14 3.32 11.69
C TYR A 138 -5.21 3.86 13.11
N ASP A 139 -4.10 3.80 13.86
CA ASP A 139 -4.02 4.29 15.23
C ASP A 139 -4.26 5.81 15.30
N LEU A 140 -3.68 6.57 14.36
CA LEU A 140 -3.88 8.01 14.26
C LEU A 140 -5.36 8.38 14.02
N LEU A 141 -6.03 7.70 13.09
CA LEU A 141 -7.41 8.02 12.71
C LEU A 141 -8.45 7.50 13.72
N LEU A 142 -8.16 6.42 14.47
CA LEU A 142 -8.99 5.99 15.59
C LEU A 142 -8.76 6.81 16.86
N GLY A 143 -7.52 7.21 17.15
CA GLY A 143 -7.22 8.10 18.29
C GLY A 143 -7.99 9.42 18.19
N LYS A 144 -8.13 9.97 16.98
CA LYS A 144 -9.00 11.14 16.70
C LYS A 144 -10.48 10.88 17.02
N LYS A 145 -10.98 9.67 16.76
CA LYS A 145 -12.37 9.31 17.09
C LYS A 145 -12.61 9.14 18.58
N HIS A 146 -11.67 8.52 19.31
CA HIS A 146 -11.81 8.37 20.75
C HIS A 146 -11.79 9.73 21.46
N SER A 147 -10.94 10.66 21.01
CA SER A 147 -10.92 12.04 21.51
C SER A 147 -12.22 12.81 21.23
N SER A 148 -12.90 12.56 20.10
CA SER A 148 -14.17 13.23 19.78
C SER A 148 -15.36 12.82 20.66
N TYR A 149 -15.28 11.70 21.38
CA TYR A 149 -16.31 11.31 22.38
C TYR A 149 -16.03 11.87 23.79
N PHE A 150 -14.82 12.37 24.05
CA PHE A 150 -14.41 12.92 25.35
C PHE A 150 -14.24 14.45 25.32
N GLY A 151 -14.71 15.13 24.27
CA GLY A 151 -14.84 16.58 24.24
C GLY A 151 -16.17 17.04 24.84
N LEU A 152 -16.08 17.66 26.03
CA LEU A 152 -17.14 18.27 26.86
C LEU A 152 -17.76 17.36 27.95
N ALA A 153 -16.98 17.05 28.99
CA ALA A 153 -17.52 17.20 30.34
C ALA A 153 -17.12 18.59 30.83
N PRO A 154 -18.04 19.54 31.06
CA PRO A 154 -17.68 20.78 31.72
C PRO A 154 -17.22 20.46 33.15
N ALA A 155 -16.07 21.03 33.52
CA ALA A 155 -15.66 21.17 34.92
C ALA A 155 -16.52 22.24 35.60
#